data_AF-A0A4W5N1T8-F1
#
_entry.id   AF-A0A4W5N1T8-F1
#
_cell.length_a   1.000
_cell.length_b   1.000
_cell.length_c   1.000
_cell.angle_alpha   90.00
_cell.angle_beta   90.00
_cell.angle_gamma   90.00
#
_symmetry.space_group_name_H-M   'P 1'
#
loop_
_entity.id
_entity.type
_entity.pdbx_description
1 polymer ?
#
loop_
_entity_poly.entity_id
_entity_poly.type
_entity_poly.pdbx_seq_one_letter_code
_entity_poly.pdbx_strand_id
1 'polypeptide(L)'
;MAYFYSVNGLVLESRKRREHLSEEDILRNKAIVESLSKGGNLVEQNYEPQRRLSLMAPGPNTISWEEYISAEHGKAPHLGRQLVCKESKKNFKANVAMSQDFPLGIESLLNVLEVIAPFKHFNKLREFVQLKLPPGFPVKLDIPVFPTITATVTFQEFRYDAFEESIFSIPADYKEDPSRFPDL
;
A
#
# COMPACT_ATOMS: atom_id res chain seq x y z
N MET A 1 31.41 2.05 0.46
CA MET A 1 30.77 2.62 1.67
C MET A 1 29.36 3.10 1.32
N ALA A 2 28.46 3.23 2.30
CA ALA A 2 27.10 3.76 2.08
C ALA A 2 26.90 5.08 2.83
N TYR A 3 26.26 6.04 2.16
CA TYR A 3 25.92 7.35 2.68
C TYR A 3 24.43 7.40 2.99
N PHE A 4 24.07 7.97 4.13
CA PHE A 4 22.68 8.08 4.58
C PHE A 4 22.11 9.44 4.23
N TYR A 5 20.96 9.43 3.58
CA TYR A 5 20.23 10.62 3.17
C TYR A 5 18.81 10.56 3.71
N SER A 6 18.22 11.74 3.83
CA SER A 6 16.82 11.88 4.15
C SER A 6 16.08 12.55 3.02
N VAL A 7 14.99 11.93 2.59
CA VAL A 7 14.11 12.47 1.54
C VAL A 7 12.94 13.16 2.22
N ASN A 8 12.85 14.47 2.00
CA ASN A 8 11.75 15.32 2.48
C ASN A 8 10.69 15.47 1.38
N GLY A 9 9.46 15.81 1.78
CA GLY A 9 8.37 16.09 0.82
C GLY A 9 7.54 14.87 0.42
N LEU A 10 7.74 13.71 1.06
CA LEU A 10 6.82 12.58 0.94
C LEU A 10 5.50 12.91 1.63
N VAL A 11 4.40 12.81 0.89
CA VAL A 11 3.04 12.98 1.41
C VAL A 11 2.34 11.64 1.38
N LEU A 12 2.00 11.11 2.56
CA LEU A 12 1.11 9.97 2.66
C LEU A 12 -0.33 10.48 2.65
N GLU A 13 -1.07 10.13 1.60
CA GLU A 13 -2.51 10.35 1.51
C GLU A 13 -3.26 9.07 1.90
N SER A 14 -4.03 9.13 2.98
CA SER A 14 -4.90 8.03 3.40
C SER A 14 -6.35 8.41 3.15
N ARG A 15 -7.06 7.57 2.40
CA ARG A 15 -8.49 7.71 2.11
C ARG A 15 -9.23 6.54 2.76
N LYS A 16 -10.14 6.82 3.70
CA LYS A 16 -10.94 5.79 4.39
C LYS A 16 -12.42 6.10 4.23
N ARG A 17 -13.14 5.18 3.58
CA ARG A 17 -14.61 5.16 3.51
C ARG A 17 -15.21 4.96 4.91
N ARG A 18 -16.29 5.67 5.21
CA ARG A 18 -16.93 5.75 6.54
C ARG A 18 -18.44 5.76 6.50
N GLU A 19 -19.05 5.73 5.33
CA GLU A 19 -20.51 5.69 5.19
C GLU A 19 -21.11 4.45 5.88
N HIS A 20 -20.31 3.42 6.15
CA HIS A 20 -20.69 2.20 6.86
C HIS A 20 -20.38 2.24 8.38
N LEU A 21 -19.95 3.39 8.93
CA LEU A 21 -19.63 3.55 10.35
C LEU A 21 -20.63 4.49 11.02
N SER A 22 -21.09 4.14 12.23
CA SER A 22 -21.79 5.08 13.09
C SER A 22 -20.82 6.12 13.68
N GLU A 23 -21.36 7.17 14.29
CA GLU A 23 -20.53 8.15 15.03
C GLU A 23 -19.76 7.48 16.18
N GLU A 24 -20.41 6.55 16.90
CA GLU A 24 -19.80 5.75 17.96
C GLU A 24 -18.65 4.89 17.43
N ASP A 25 -18.83 4.26 16.25
CA ASP A 25 -17.76 3.48 15.60
C ASP A 25 -16.59 4.37 15.18
N ILE A 26 -16.87 5.58 14.71
CA ILE A 26 -15.82 6.54 14.36
C ILE A 26 -15.03 6.95 15.60
N LEU A 27 -15.69 7.18 16.74
CA LEU A 27 -15.05 7.52 18.01
C LEU A 27 -14.21 6.35 18.55
N ARG A 28 -14.78 5.13 18.57
CA ARG A 28 -14.03 3.92 18.97
C ARG A 28 -12.79 3.70 18.10
N ASN A 29 -12.95 3.82 16.78
CA ASN A 29 -11.82 3.69 15.85
C ASN A 29 -10.74 4.77 16.07
N LYS A 30 -11.13 6.01 16.40
CA LYS A 30 -10.16 7.06 16.75
C LYS A 30 -9.38 6.70 18.02
N ALA A 31 -10.07 6.23 19.06
CA ALA A 31 -9.45 5.85 20.33
C ALA A 31 -8.47 4.67 20.17
N ILE A 32 -8.82 3.66 19.38
CA ILE A 32 -7.94 2.52 19.07
C ILE A 32 -6.67 3.00 18.36
N VAL A 33 -6.81 3.84 17.32
CA VAL A 33 -5.66 4.37 16.57
C VAL A 33 -4.78 5.25 17.46
N GLU A 34 -5.37 6.05 18.34
CA GLU A 34 -4.64 6.88 19.29
C GLU A 34 -3.86 6.04 20.30
N SER A 35 -4.47 4.99 20.86
CA SER A 35 -3.82 4.05 21.77
C SER A 35 -2.62 3.36 21.10
N LEU A 36 -2.81 2.84 19.89
CA LEU A 36 -1.74 2.24 19.09
C LEU A 36 -0.58 3.21 18.83
N SER A 37 -0.89 4.47 18.55
CA SER A 37 0.12 5.49 18.25
C SER A 37 0.93 5.91 19.47
N LYS A 38 0.37 5.78 20.68
CA LYS A 38 1.00 6.17 21.95
C LYS A 38 1.67 5.00 22.67
N GLY A 39 1.74 3.82 22.05
CA GLY A 39 2.31 2.62 22.67
C GLY A 39 1.47 2.07 23.83
N GLY A 40 0.16 2.34 23.82
CA GLY A 40 -0.76 1.78 24.80
C GLY A 40 -0.92 0.27 24.61
N ASN A 41 -0.93 -0.48 25.71
CA ASN A 41 -1.33 -1.89 25.67
C ASN A 41 -2.79 -1.97 25.21
N LEU A 42 -3.03 -2.65 24.09
CA LEU A 42 -4.34 -3.23 23.81
C LEU A 42 -4.50 -4.39 24.80
N VAL A 43 -4.77 -4.06 26.06
CA VAL A 43 -5.23 -5.06 27.03
C VAL A 43 -6.41 -5.74 26.37
N GLU A 44 -6.34 -7.07 26.29
CA GLU A 44 -7.43 -7.98 25.99
C GLU A 44 -8.62 -7.64 26.90
N GLN A 45 -9.38 -6.61 26.56
CA GLN A 45 -10.74 -6.52 27.01
C GLN A 45 -11.42 -7.69 26.33
N ASN A 46 -11.97 -8.62 27.12
CA ASN A 46 -12.78 -9.73 26.66
C ASN A 46 -13.77 -9.26 25.57
N TYR A 47 -13.37 -9.33 24.30
CA TYR A 47 -14.24 -9.06 23.18
C TYR A 47 -14.97 -10.36 22.92
N GLU A 48 -16.03 -10.62 23.68
CA GLU A 48 -17.12 -11.36 23.06
C GLU A 48 -17.46 -10.60 21.77
N PRO A 49 -17.49 -11.25 20.59
CA PRO A 49 -17.79 -10.59 19.34
C PRO A 49 -19.24 -10.09 19.38
N GLN A 50 -19.41 -8.89 19.92
CA GLN A 50 -20.71 -8.27 20.09
C GLN A 50 -21.19 -7.86 18.71
N ARG A 51 -22.20 -8.58 18.20
CA ARG A 51 -22.81 -8.28 16.91
C ARG A 51 -23.42 -6.88 16.97
N ARG A 52 -22.74 -5.93 16.33
CA ARG A 52 -23.25 -4.57 16.14
C ARG A 52 -24.57 -4.59 15.38
N LEU A 53 -25.48 -3.70 15.76
CA LEU A 53 -26.70 -3.44 14.98
C LEU A 53 -26.32 -2.87 13.62
N SER A 54 -27.01 -3.30 12.57
CA SER A 54 -26.86 -2.73 11.23
C SER A 54 -27.31 -1.27 11.24
N LEU A 55 -26.64 -0.44 10.45
CA LEU A 55 -27.08 0.93 10.21
C LEU A 55 -28.46 0.92 9.52
N MET A 56 -29.23 1.99 9.70
CA MET A 56 -30.55 2.12 9.06
C MET A 56 -30.44 1.99 7.54
N ALA A 57 -31.42 1.35 6.91
CA ALA A 57 -31.46 1.22 5.46
C ALA A 57 -31.31 2.61 4.79
N PRO A 58 -30.51 2.74 3.72
CA PRO A 58 -30.43 3.99 2.98
C PRO A 58 -31.80 4.32 2.38
N GLY A 59 -32.02 5.61 2.10
CA GLY A 59 -33.21 6.04 1.35
C GLY A 59 -33.27 5.37 -0.04
N PRO A 60 -34.47 5.34 -0.65
CA PRO A 60 -34.64 4.77 -1.98
C PRO A 60 -33.74 5.49 -2.99
N ASN A 61 -33.14 4.70 -3.88
CA ASN A 61 -32.29 5.23 -4.94
C ASN A 61 -33.13 6.01 -5.97
N THR A 62 -32.60 7.13 -6.45
CA THR A 62 -33.24 7.99 -7.45
C THR A 62 -32.75 7.73 -8.89
N ILE A 63 -31.71 6.91 -9.06
CA ILE A 63 -31.10 6.59 -10.35
C ILE A 63 -31.99 5.63 -11.13
N SER A 64 -32.32 5.96 -12.39
CA SER A 64 -33.11 5.10 -13.26
C SER A 64 -32.25 3.99 -13.88
N TRP A 65 -32.89 2.94 -14.39
CA TRP A 65 -32.20 1.87 -15.11
C TRP A 65 -31.46 2.41 -16.34
N GLU A 66 -32.09 3.32 -17.07
CA GLU A 66 -31.55 3.95 -18.28
C GLU A 66 -30.30 4.77 -17.95
N GLU A 67 -30.32 5.52 -16.84
CA GLU A 67 -29.16 6.27 -16.35
C GLU A 67 -28.01 5.35 -15.92
N TYR A 68 -28.32 4.20 -15.33
CA TYR A 68 -27.32 3.21 -14.93
C TYR A 68 -26.68 2.50 -16.14
N ILE A 69 -27.48 1.99 -17.08
CA ILE A 69 -27.01 1.19 -18.23
C ILE A 69 -26.29 2.05 -19.27
N SER A 70 -26.60 3.35 -19.34
CA SER A 70 -25.95 4.29 -20.26
C SER A 70 -24.69 4.96 -19.68
N ALA A 71 -24.33 4.66 -18.42
CA ALA A 71 -23.17 5.26 -17.77
C ALA A 71 -21.86 4.87 -18.46
N GLU A 72 -20.93 5.82 -18.57
CA GLU A 72 -19.60 5.58 -19.12
C GLU A 72 -18.84 4.54 -18.28
N HIS A 73 -18.04 3.71 -18.94
CA HIS A 73 -17.20 2.71 -18.28
C HIS A 73 -16.35 3.36 -17.16
N GLY A 74 -16.46 2.84 -15.95
CA GLY A 74 -15.76 3.37 -14.77
C GLY A 74 -16.43 4.56 -14.08
N LYS A 75 -17.58 5.04 -14.56
CA LYS A 75 -18.36 6.14 -13.97
C LYS A 75 -19.80 5.74 -13.67
N ALA A 76 -20.01 4.50 -13.23
CA ALA A 76 -21.33 4.03 -12.83
C ALA A 76 -21.90 4.89 -11.69
N PRO A 77 -23.19 5.23 -11.75
CA PRO A 77 -23.80 6.09 -10.75
C PRO A 77 -23.93 5.37 -9.40
N HIS A 78 -23.85 6.11 -8.30
CA HIS A 78 -23.75 5.54 -6.96
C HIS A 78 -25.12 5.10 -6.41
N LEU A 79 -25.35 3.79 -6.30
CA LEU A 79 -26.67 3.23 -5.94
C LEU A 79 -26.96 3.12 -4.43
N GLY A 80 -25.94 3.28 -3.58
CA GLY A 80 -26.07 3.08 -2.12
C GLY A 80 -26.13 4.37 -1.29
N ARG A 81 -25.85 4.24 0.02
CA ARG A 81 -25.67 5.40 0.91
C ARG A 81 -24.54 6.32 0.43
N GLN A 82 -24.77 7.63 0.45
CA GLN A 82 -23.77 8.65 0.10
C GLN A 82 -22.38 8.33 0.66
N LEU A 83 -21.37 8.33 -0.22
CA LEU A 83 -19.99 8.01 0.14
C LEU A 83 -19.44 9.08 1.07
N VAL A 84 -18.94 8.64 2.23
CA VAL A 84 -18.28 9.51 3.18
C VAL A 84 -16.83 9.06 3.25
N CYS A 85 -15.93 9.79 2.60
CA CYS A 85 -14.50 9.52 2.67
C CYS A 85 -13.82 10.53 3.59
N LYS A 86 -13.06 10.04 4.58
CA LYS A 86 -12.07 10.91 5.24
C LYS A 86 -10.75 10.76 4.52
N GLU A 87 -10.28 11.87 3.99
CA GLU A 87 -8.93 12.02 3.48
C GLU A 87 -8.03 12.60 4.57
N SER A 88 -6.82 12.08 4.68
CA SER A 88 -5.79 12.61 5.58
C SER A 88 -4.48 12.66 4.83
N LYS A 89 -3.85 13.83 4.81
CA LYS A 89 -2.51 14.04 4.26
C LYS A 89 -1.54 14.27 5.41
N LYS A 90 -0.44 13.53 5.43
CA LYS A 90 0.64 13.74 6.39
C LYS A 90 1.98 13.73 5.66
N ASN A 91 2.83 14.70 6.02
CA ASN A 91 4.20 14.74 5.52
C ASN A 91 5.06 13.75 6.31
N PHE A 92 5.86 12.97 5.59
CA PHE A 92 6.78 12.02 6.14
C PHE A 92 8.19 12.28 5.61
N LYS A 93 9.17 11.85 6.40
CA LYS A 93 10.58 11.85 6.05
C LYS A 93 10.96 10.40 5.80
N ALA A 94 11.38 10.06 4.59
CA ALA A 94 11.98 8.76 4.32
C ALA A 94 13.49 8.85 4.50
N ASN A 95 14.11 7.73 4.81
CA ASN A 95 15.56 7.62 4.85
C ASN A 95 16.01 6.65 3.76
N VAL A 96 17.11 6.99 3.09
CA VAL A 96 17.71 6.18 2.05
C VAL A 96 19.21 6.07 2.30
N ALA A 97 19.75 4.87 2.22
CA ALA A 97 21.18 4.65 2.20
C ALA A 97 21.61 4.40 0.75
N MET A 98 22.49 5.26 0.23
CA MET A 98 23.00 5.17 -1.15
C MET A 98 24.47 4.75 -1.11
N SER A 99 24.87 3.87 -2.03
CA SER A 99 26.27 3.49 -2.21
C SER A 99 26.70 3.74 -3.65
N GLN A 100 27.79 4.50 -3.83
CA GLN A 100 28.38 4.73 -5.16
C GLN A 100 29.27 3.58 -5.61
N ASP A 101 29.81 2.82 -4.65
CA ASP A 101 30.70 1.67 -4.91
C ASP A 101 29.92 0.38 -5.21
N PHE A 102 28.59 0.46 -5.29
CA PHE A 102 27.76 -0.70 -5.56
C PHE A 102 27.84 -1.08 -7.04
N PRO A 103 27.97 -2.38 -7.38
CA PRO A 103 28.21 -2.81 -8.76
C PRO A 103 27.01 -2.60 -9.70
N LEU A 104 25.80 -2.41 -9.16
CA LEU A 104 24.60 -2.10 -9.95
C LEU A 104 24.27 -0.61 -9.93
N GLY A 105 23.77 -0.12 -11.06
CA GLY A 105 23.19 1.20 -11.18
C GLY A 105 21.71 1.23 -10.78
N ILE A 106 21.18 2.43 -10.55
CA ILE A 106 19.76 2.66 -10.29
C ILE A 106 18.87 2.19 -11.46
N GLU A 107 19.37 2.25 -12.69
CA GLU A 107 18.68 1.76 -13.90
C GLU A 107 18.36 0.26 -13.81
N SER A 108 19.30 -0.55 -13.29
CA SER A 108 19.06 -1.99 -13.09
C SER A 108 17.93 -2.25 -12.11
N LEU A 109 17.83 -1.42 -11.05
CA LEU A 109 16.72 -1.50 -10.10
C LEU A 109 15.39 -1.13 -10.79
N LEU A 110 15.37 -0.09 -11.61
CA LEU A 110 14.16 0.31 -12.35
C LEU A 110 13.66 -0.80 -13.29
N ASN A 111 14.56 -1.52 -13.96
CA ASN A 111 14.22 -2.66 -14.82
C ASN A 111 13.61 -3.81 -14.01
N VAL A 112 14.16 -4.12 -12.83
CA VAL A 112 13.59 -5.14 -11.94
C VAL A 112 12.22 -4.70 -11.44
N LEU A 113 12.09 -3.44 -11.01
CA LEU A 113 10.82 -2.86 -10.55
C LEU A 113 9.74 -2.87 -11.64
N GLU A 114 10.12 -2.78 -12.91
CA GLU A 114 9.22 -2.85 -14.06
C GLU A 114 8.66 -4.26 -14.28
N VAL A 115 9.49 -5.30 -14.15
CA VAL A 115 9.02 -6.69 -14.28
C VAL A 115 8.08 -7.07 -13.13
N ILE A 116 8.34 -6.55 -11.93
CA ILE A 116 7.49 -6.76 -10.74
C ILE A 116 6.42 -5.67 -10.56
N ALA A 117 6.26 -4.77 -11.53
CA ALA A 117 5.26 -3.69 -11.53
C ALA A 117 3.78 -4.12 -11.43
N PRO A 118 3.35 -5.35 -11.82
CA PRO A 118 1.96 -5.78 -11.63
C PRO A 118 1.52 -5.72 -10.16
N PHE A 119 2.45 -5.69 -9.21
CA PHE A 119 2.14 -5.53 -7.80
C PHE A 119 1.87 -4.06 -7.43
N LYS A 120 0.66 -3.77 -6.94
CA LYS A 120 0.14 -2.42 -6.60
C LYS A 120 1.13 -1.50 -5.85
N HIS A 121 1.99 -2.04 -4.99
CA HIS A 121 2.91 -1.23 -4.16
C HIS A 121 4.26 -0.92 -4.83
N PHE A 122 4.67 -1.68 -5.85
CA PHE A 122 5.97 -1.51 -6.50
C PHE A 122 5.99 -0.35 -7.50
N ASN A 123 4.84 -0.01 -8.10
CA ASN A 123 4.72 1.19 -8.93
C ASN A 123 5.05 2.47 -8.14
N LYS A 124 4.61 2.57 -6.88
CA LYS A 124 4.92 3.71 -6.00
C LYS A 124 6.39 3.75 -5.61
N LEU A 125 7.03 2.59 -5.43
CA LEU A 125 8.46 2.51 -5.20
C LEU A 125 9.27 2.92 -6.44
N ARG A 126 8.83 2.51 -7.65
CA ARG A 126 9.42 2.95 -8.92
C ARG A 126 9.33 4.46 -9.09
N GLU A 127 8.14 5.03 -8.89
CA GLU A 127 7.95 6.49 -8.87
C GLU A 127 8.92 7.15 -7.88
N PHE A 128 9.06 6.60 -6.67
CA PHE A 128 9.96 7.13 -5.64
C PHE A 128 11.44 7.07 -6.05
N VAL A 129 11.89 5.98 -6.67
CA VAL A 129 13.28 5.81 -7.15
C VAL A 129 13.57 6.76 -8.33
N GLN A 130 12.57 7.04 -9.16
CA GLN A 130 12.65 8.01 -10.26
C GLN A 130 12.64 9.47 -9.79
N LEU A 131 12.07 9.77 -8.61
CA LEU A 131 12.25 11.08 -7.98
C LEU A 131 13.73 11.24 -7.62
N LYS A 132 14.35 12.35 -8.03
CA LYS A 132 15.81 12.65 -7.93
C LYS A 132 16.46 12.15 -6.63
N LEU A 133 16.86 10.88 -6.60
CA LEU A 133 17.66 10.31 -5.55
C LEU A 133 19.10 10.83 -5.68
N PRO A 134 19.85 10.88 -4.58
CA PRO A 134 21.30 11.15 -4.64
C PRO A 134 22.00 10.14 -5.54
N PRO A 135 23.21 10.44 -6.05
CA PRO A 135 23.95 9.51 -6.90
C PRO A 135 24.31 8.21 -6.18
N GLY A 136 24.21 7.08 -6.87
CA GLY A 136 24.54 5.74 -6.39
C GLY A 136 23.36 4.76 -6.44
N PHE A 137 23.53 3.59 -5.82
CA PHE A 137 22.51 2.56 -5.68
C PHE A 137 21.85 2.59 -4.29
N PRO A 138 20.51 2.52 -4.18
CA PRO A 138 19.82 2.56 -2.89
C PRO A 138 19.87 1.19 -2.19
N VAL A 139 20.90 0.95 -1.37
CA VAL A 139 21.08 -0.33 -0.64
C VAL A 139 20.06 -0.51 0.51
N LYS A 140 19.45 0.58 1.00
CA LYS A 140 18.37 0.55 2.00
C LYS A 140 17.40 1.71 1.79
N LEU A 141 16.09 1.43 1.88
CA LEU A 141 15.02 2.42 1.87
C LEU A 141 14.10 2.20 3.07
N ASP A 142 13.90 3.24 3.87
CA ASP A 142 12.96 3.26 5.00
C ASP A 142 11.83 4.24 4.67
N ILE A 143 10.65 3.70 4.31
CA ILE A 143 9.48 4.45 3.86
C ILE A 143 8.34 4.29 4.88
N PRO A 144 7.90 5.37 5.55
CA PRO A 144 6.75 5.31 6.44
C PRO A 144 5.47 4.97 5.68
N VAL A 145 4.77 3.92 6.11
CA VAL A 145 3.50 3.47 5.49
C VAL A 145 2.28 3.79 6.37
N PHE A 146 2.47 3.93 7.67
CA PHE A 146 1.47 4.36 8.64
C PHE A 146 2.14 5.13 9.78
N PRO A 147 1.43 5.93 10.60
CA PRO A 147 1.96 6.35 11.88
C PRO A 147 2.57 5.15 12.62
N THR A 148 3.79 5.33 13.14
CA THR A 148 4.60 4.32 13.86
C THR A 148 5.01 3.06 13.08
N ILE A 149 4.63 2.91 11.79
CA ILE A 149 5.01 1.77 10.95
C ILE A 149 5.81 2.24 9.74
N THR A 150 7.04 1.73 9.63
CA THR A 150 7.95 1.98 8.52
C THR A 150 8.16 0.69 7.74
N ALA A 151 7.95 0.72 6.44
CA ALA A 151 8.37 -0.33 5.53
C ALA A 151 9.85 -0.14 5.21
N THR A 152 10.65 -1.19 5.41
CA THR A 152 12.08 -1.17 5.12
C THR A 152 12.36 -2.13 3.99
N VAL A 153 12.98 -1.63 2.92
CA VAL A 153 13.51 -2.40 1.80
C VAL A 153 15.03 -2.39 1.91
N THR A 154 15.66 -3.56 1.97
CA THR A 154 17.12 -3.69 2.06
C THR A 154 17.65 -4.66 1.01
N PHE A 155 18.77 -4.30 0.39
CA PHE A 155 19.56 -5.18 -0.46
C PHE A 155 20.65 -5.78 0.42
N GLN A 156 20.36 -6.95 0.99
CA GLN A 156 21.24 -7.59 1.96
C GLN A 156 22.39 -8.34 1.30
N GLU A 157 22.09 -9.01 0.18
CA GLU A 157 23.04 -9.85 -0.52
C GLU A 157 22.94 -9.62 -2.02
N PHE A 158 24.11 -9.51 -2.66
CA PHE A 158 24.24 -9.42 -4.10
C PHE A 158 25.27 -10.45 -4.55
N ARG A 159 24.90 -11.30 -5.50
CA ARG A 159 25.79 -12.29 -6.11
C ARG A 159 25.73 -12.14 -7.62
N TYR A 160 26.91 -12.08 -8.23
CA TYR A 160 27.07 -12.17 -9.67
C TYR A 160 27.51 -13.60 -9.99
N ASP A 161 26.60 -14.41 -10.50
CA ASP A 161 26.85 -15.82 -10.78
C ASP A 161 26.14 -16.25 -12.05
N ALA A 162 26.64 -17.32 -12.67
CA ALA A 162 25.97 -18.00 -13.77
C ALA A 162 24.92 -18.94 -13.18
N PHE A 163 23.65 -18.64 -13.41
CA PHE A 163 22.55 -19.49 -12.99
C PHE A 163 22.25 -20.54 -14.06
N GLU A 164 21.99 -21.78 -13.65
CA GLU A 164 21.52 -22.81 -14.58
C GLU A 164 20.16 -22.42 -15.16
N GLU A 165 19.94 -22.60 -16.47
CA GLU A 165 18.65 -22.30 -17.11
C GLU A 165 17.48 -23.09 -16.50
N SER A 166 17.78 -24.24 -15.89
CA SER A 166 16.82 -25.10 -15.19
C SER A 166 16.04 -24.36 -14.09
N ILE A 167 16.67 -23.38 -13.41
CA ILE A 167 16.01 -22.64 -12.31
C ILE A 167 14.93 -21.67 -12.81
N PHE A 168 14.95 -21.32 -14.09
CA PHE A 168 13.98 -20.44 -14.73
C PHE A 168 12.87 -21.23 -15.43
N SER A 169 12.92 -22.57 -15.38
CA SER A 169 11.88 -23.43 -15.92
C SER A 169 10.76 -23.65 -14.91
N ILE A 170 9.51 -23.67 -15.39
CA ILE A 170 8.35 -23.97 -14.56
C ILE A 170 8.39 -25.48 -14.21
N PRO A 171 8.37 -25.86 -12.92
CA PRO A 171 8.37 -27.26 -12.51
C PRO A 171 7.19 -28.04 -13.13
N ALA A 172 7.41 -29.29 -13.53
CA ALA A 172 6.38 -30.11 -14.20
C ALA A 172 5.16 -30.42 -13.31
N ASP A 173 5.31 -30.31 -11.99
CA ASP A 173 4.28 -30.48 -10.98
C ASP A 173 3.59 -29.16 -10.60
N TYR A 174 4.01 -28.03 -11.18
CA TYR A 174 3.36 -26.74 -10.98
C TYR A 174 1.92 -26.78 -11.50
N LYS A 175 0.98 -26.48 -10.61
CA LYS A 175 -0.43 -26.26 -10.96
C LYS A 175 -0.74 -24.80 -10.71
N GLU A 176 -1.02 -24.07 -11.78
CA GLU A 176 -1.55 -22.72 -11.68
C GLU A 176 -2.91 -22.80 -11.01
N ASP A 177 -3.06 -22.10 -9.88
CA ASP A 177 -4.33 -21.97 -9.18
C ASP A 177 -5.02 -20.70 -9.70
N PRO A 178 -6.10 -20.82 -10.49
CA PRO A 178 -6.80 -19.67 -11.07
C PRO A 178 -7.41 -18.73 -10.03
N SER A 179 -7.50 -19.17 -8.77
CA SER A 179 -8.07 -18.39 -7.66
C SER A 179 -7.02 -17.70 -6.78
N ARG A 180 -5.73 -17.94 -7.03
CA ARG A 180 -4.66 -17.49 -6.13
C ARG A 180 -4.34 -16.00 -6.26
N PHE A 181 -4.72 -15.38 -7.37
CA PHE A 181 -4.61 -13.94 -7.59
C PHE A 181 -5.83 -13.39 -8.36
N PRO A 182 -7.02 -13.27 -7.73
CA PRO A 182 -8.22 -12.76 -8.41
C PRO A 182 -8.13 -11.29 -8.81
N ASP A 183 -7.18 -10.55 -8.22
CA ASP A 183 -6.97 -9.11 -8.40
C ASP A 183 -5.58 -8.77 -8.99
N LEU A 184 -4.92 -9.73 -9.67
CA LEU A 184 -3.83 -9.41 -10.61
C LEU A 184 -4.41 -8.96 -11.95
#